data_AF-A0A2A4ZFY4-F1
#
_entry.id   AF-A0A2A4ZFY4-F1
#
_cell.length_a   1.000
_cell.length_b   1.000
_cell.length_c   1.000
_cell.angle_alpha   90.00
_cell.angle_beta   90.00
_cell.angle_gamma   90.00
#
_symmetry.space_group_name_H-M   'P 1'
#
loop_
_entity.id
_entity.type
_entity.pdbx_description
1 polymer ?
#
loop_
_entity_poly.entity_id
_entity_poly.type
_entity_poly.pdbx_seq_one_letter_code
_entity_poly.pdbx_strand_id
1 'polypeptide(L)'
;MSLMENTRALNNLTLDVVGKLLGIILPAKGMARCPLPNHDDRTPSFEIRHQGRRWACYACDMHGGTIDLVMAYHGMEFMEAKNWLIDRSGLYVDKSKRSPLRTKNFKVQTHSQSPENAAITDETPPDQNVYKELLARAPLRETGAKYLQKRGISKQIIDRFLIGQMPGFTEIQELIEKFGFDRVQTSGLLTKQSTPSRFRPILPQAAILFPYFEGGEITYFQSRSMNDSDKKNRWRNLNHRRKRIYNVDVLRDSRISRVAICEGVLDALSSTQLGCEAIGFIGVSARLSESEMTSLRGKQVDILLDWDDAGEKRAAALRKDLARFGIAATRKTAPRSGAKDINDYLREGHVSI
;
A
#
# COMPACT_ATOMS: atom_id res chain seq x y z
N MET A 1 12.81 -16.79 -26.72
CA MET A 1 11.72 -16.33 -25.83
C MET A 1 12.10 -15.00 -25.19
N SER A 2 11.20 -14.03 -25.20
CA SER A 2 11.36 -12.76 -24.51
C SER A 2 11.41 -12.93 -22.99
N LEU A 3 11.95 -11.95 -22.26
CA LEU A 3 12.04 -12.00 -20.79
C LEU A 3 10.68 -12.22 -20.11
N MET A 4 9.60 -11.68 -20.71
CA MET A 4 8.21 -11.83 -20.23
C MET A 4 7.62 -13.21 -20.54
N GLU A 5 7.94 -13.78 -21.70
CA GLU A 5 7.51 -15.15 -22.07
C GLU A 5 8.10 -16.18 -21.10
N ASN A 6 9.37 -16.01 -20.71
CA ASN A 6 10.04 -16.88 -19.75
C ASN A 6 9.39 -16.82 -18.36
N THR A 7 9.05 -15.62 -17.87
CA THR A 7 8.38 -15.49 -16.56
C THR A 7 7.00 -16.15 -16.56
N ARG A 8 6.24 -16.00 -17.65
CA ARG A 8 4.92 -16.62 -17.78
C ARG A 8 5.00 -18.15 -17.85
N ALA A 9 5.98 -18.70 -18.58
CA ALA A 9 6.21 -20.13 -18.65
C ALA A 9 6.61 -20.72 -17.28
N LEU A 10 7.48 -20.04 -16.55
CA LEU A 10 7.91 -20.47 -15.21
C LEU A 10 6.78 -20.45 -14.19
N ASN A 11 5.90 -19.43 -14.25
CA ASN A 11 4.73 -19.34 -13.39
C ASN A 11 3.64 -20.37 -13.73
N ASN A 12 3.73 -21.03 -14.90
CA ASN A 12 2.84 -22.11 -15.28
C ASN A 12 3.33 -23.50 -14.82
N LEU A 13 4.59 -23.61 -14.36
CA LEU A 13 5.06 -24.84 -13.71
C LEU A 13 4.21 -25.11 -12.46
N THR A 14 4.01 -26.38 -12.15
CA THR A 14 3.36 -26.78 -10.91
C THR A 14 4.37 -26.87 -9.78
N LEU A 15 3.92 -26.63 -8.56
CA LEU A 15 4.75 -26.66 -7.36
C LEU A 15 5.29 -28.06 -7.08
N ASP A 16 4.62 -29.13 -7.51
CA ASP A 16 5.17 -30.49 -7.39
C ASP A 16 6.45 -30.67 -8.22
N VAL A 17 6.51 -30.08 -9.42
CA VAL A 17 7.70 -30.08 -10.27
C VAL A 17 8.81 -29.28 -9.58
N VAL A 18 8.48 -28.10 -9.07
CA VAL A 18 9.45 -27.25 -8.36
C VAL A 18 9.95 -27.91 -7.07
N GLY A 19 9.08 -28.58 -6.32
CA GLY A 19 9.45 -29.33 -5.12
C GLY A 19 10.47 -30.42 -5.42
N LYS A 20 10.29 -31.18 -6.52
CA LYS A 20 11.27 -32.15 -7.00
C LYS A 20 12.62 -31.51 -7.36
N LEU A 21 12.60 -30.36 -8.03
CA LEU A 21 13.84 -29.63 -8.37
C LEU A 21 14.58 -29.13 -7.11
N LEU A 22 13.85 -28.77 -6.07
CA LEU A 22 14.38 -28.32 -4.78
C LEU A 22 14.76 -29.49 -3.84
N GLY A 23 14.41 -30.73 -4.19
CA GLY A 23 14.62 -31.89 -3.32
C GLY A 23 13.71 -31.92 -2.10
N ILE A 24 12.55 -31.24 -2.13
CA ILE A 24 11.59 -31.20 -1.03
C ILE A 24 10.29 -31.92 -1.38
N ILE A 25 9.72 -32.58 -0.37
CA ILE A 25 8.41 -33.25 -0.48
C ILE A 25 7.33 -32.23 -0.14
N LEU A 26 6.45 -31.95 -1.09
CA LEU A 26 5.31 -31.05 -0.90
C LEU A 26 4.00 -31.85 -0.80
N PRO A 27 3.01 -31.38 -0.02
CA PRO A 27 1.74 -32.08 0.13
C PRO A 27 0.95 -32.08 -1.17
N ALA A 28 0.46 -33.26 -1.58
CA ALA A 28 -0.45 -33.38 -2.73
C ALA A 28 -1.87 -32.83 -2.41
N LYS A 29 -2.32 -32.98 -1.16
CA LYS A 29 -3.59 -32.46 -0.63
C LYS A 29 -3.44 -32.18 0.88
N GLY A 30 -4.22 -31.24 1.39
CA GLY A 30 -4.23 -30.90 2.82
C GLY A 30 -3.02 -30.05 3.25
N MET A 31 -2.88 -29.88 4.56
CA MET A 31 -1.80 -29.10 5.16
C MET A 31 -0.62 -29.99 5.54
N ALA A 32 0.60 -29.48 5.36
CA ALA A 32 1.84 -30.10 5.81
C ALA A 32 2.67 -29.11 6.63
N ARG A 33 3.78 -29.60 7.20
CA ARG A 33 4.80 -28.72 7.77
C ARG A 33 5.45 -27.87 6.68
N CYS A 34 5.92 -26.70 7.07
CA CYS A 34 6.62 -25.80 6.20
C CYS A 34 7.93 -26.43 5.72
N PRO A 35 8.15 -26.50 4.40
CA PRO A 35 9.36 -27.08 3.84
C PRO A 35 10.53 -26.08 3.74
N LEU A 36 10.36 -24.85 4.24
CA LEU A 36 11.38 -23.80 4.12
C LEU A 36 12.50 -24.01 5.15
N PRO A 37 13.80 -23.99 4.77
CA PRO A 37 14.91 -24.30 5.67
C PRO A 37 14.99 -23.41 6.91
N ASN A 38 14.48 -22.18 6.79
CA ASN A 38 14.51 -21.17 7.86
C ASN A 38 13.24 -21.19 8.73
N HIS A 39 12.40 -22.23 8.63
CA HIS A 39 11.18 -22.33 9.40
C HIS A 39 10.89 -23.77 9.84
N ASP A 40 11.01 -24.03 11.13
CA ASP A 40 10.64 -25.30 11.75
C ASP A 40 9.32 -25.15 12.51
N ASP A 41 8.22 -25.60 11.88
CA ASP A 41 6.88 -25.55 12.45
C ASP A 41 6.45 -26.88 13.06
N ARG A 42 5.96 -26.83 14.30
CA ARG A 42 5.54 -28.04 15.03
C ARG A 42 4.20 -28.59 14.53
N THR A 43 3.33 -27.74 13.99
CA THR A 43 2.00 -28.06 13.46
C THR A 43 1.91 -27.77 11.97
N PRO A 44 1.17 -28.57 11.17
CA PRO A 44 1.02 -28.31 9.74
C PRO A 44 0.55 -26.89 9.45
N SER A 45 1.31 -26.14 8.66
CA SER A 45 1.04 -24.74 8.34
C SER A 45 1.15 -24.39 6.85
N PHE A 46 1.67 -25.31 6.03
CA PHE A 46 1.90 -25.15 4.59
C PHE A 46 0.82 -25.85 3.76
N GLU A 47 0.28 -25.16 2.77
CA GLU A 47 -0.77 -25.68 1.89
C GLU A 47 -0.51 -25.31 0.43
N ILE A 48 -0.74 -26.25 -0.48
CA ILE A 48 -0.75 -26.01 -1.93
C ILE A 48 -2.19 -25.78 -2.43
N ARG A 49 -2.37 -24.71 -3.19
CA ARG A 49 -3.64 -24.18 -3.69
C ARG A 49 -3.63 -24.03 -5.20
N HIS A 50 -4.81 -23.76 -5.76
CA HIS A 50 -5.00 -23.46 -7.18
C HIS A 50 -4.41 -24.53 -8.11
N GLN A 51 -4.77 -25.79 -7.86
CA GLN A 51 -4.31 -26.95 -8.66
C GLN A 51 -2.78 -27.03 -8.76
N GLY A 52 -2.07 -26.84 -7.65
CA GLY A 52 -0.62 -26.96 -7.65
C GLY A 52 0.15 -25.70 -8.02
N ARG A 53 -0.50 -24.56 -8.22
CA ARG A 53 0.18 -23.34 -8.75
C ARG A 53 0.53 -22.29 -7.71
N ARG A 54 -0.09 -22.37 -6.52
CA ARG A 54 0.14 -21.42 -5.44
C ARG A 54 0.39 -22.17 -4.15
N TRP A 55 1.22 -21.61 -3.28
CA TRP A 55 1.44 -22.11 -1.93
C TRP A 55 1.26 -20.99 -0.92
N ALA A 56 0.95 -21.37 0.32
CA ALA A 56 0.96 -20.48 1.46
C ALA A 56 1.41 -21.25 2.69
N CYS A 57 2.21 -20.61 3.54
CA CYS A 57 2.53 -21.06 4.89
C CYS A 57 1.96 -20.06 5.90
N TYR A 58 1.00 -20.50 6.72
CA TYR A 58 0.32 -19.61 7.67
C TYR A 58 1.16 -19.30 8.92
N ALA A 59 2.20 -20.09 9.19
CA ALA A 59 3.07 -19.88 10.35
C ALA A 59 4.17 -18.85 10.06
N CYS A 60 4.74 -18.81 8.86
CA CYS A 60 5.71 -17.79 8.45
C CYS A 60 5.13 -16.65 7.59
N ASP A 61 3.81 -16.67 7.33
CA ASP A 61 3.06 -15.72 6.47
C ASP A 61 3.63 -15.55 5.05
N MET A 62 4.42 -16.53 4.57
CA MET A 62 4.96 -16.54 3.21
C MET A 62 4.00 -17.24 2.25
N HIS A 63 3.89 -16.72 1.04
CA HIS A 63 3.03 -17.30 0.01
C HIS A 63 3.51 -16.91 -1.39
N GLY A 64 3.14 -17.70 -2.40
CA GLY A 64 3.54 -17.35 -3.76
C GLY A 64 3.26 -18.42 -4.80
N GLY A 65 3.82 -18.23 -5.98
CA GLY A 65 3.90 -19.21 -7.05
C GLY A 65 5.24 -19.96 -7.01
N THR A 66 5.64 -20.49 -8.16
CA THR A 66 6.84 -21.31 -8.34
C THR A 66 8.14 -20.56 -8.10
N ILE A 67 8.28 -19.36 -8.66
CA ILE A 67 9.47 -18.51 -8.46
C ILE A 67 9.60 -18.12 -7.00
N ASP A 68 8.49 -17.70 -6.38
CA ASP A 68 8.45 -17.29 -4.98
C ASP A 68 8.86 -18.44 -4.03
N LEU A 69 8.53 -19.70 -4.36
CA LEU A 69 8.96 -20.87 -3.57
C LEU A 69 10.48 -21.02 -3.59
N VAL A 70 11.10 -20.86 -4.76
CA VAL A 70 12.56 -20.97 -4.93
C VAL A 70 13.27 -19.82 -4.22
N MET A 71 12.74 -18.60 -4.33
CA MET A 71 13.23 -17.44 -3.59
C MET A 71 13.20 -17.71 -2.08
N ALA A 72 12.06 -18.19 -1.58
CA ALA A 72 11.87 -18.49 -0.16
C ALA A 72 12.78 -19.62 0.33
N TYR A 73 12.97 -20.66 -0.48
CA TYR A 73 13.75 -21.84 -0.10
C TYR A 73 15.26 -21.56 -0.06
N HIS A 74 15.78 -20.82 -1.05
CA HIS A 74 17.21 -20.53 -1.15
C HIS A 74 17.62 -19.17 -0.58
N GLY A 75 16.67 -18.30 -0.21
CA GLY A 75 16.96 -16.92 0.18
C GLY A 75 17.53 -16.08 -0.97
N MET A 76 17.11 -16.37 -2.20
CA MET A 76 17.62 -15.73 -3.43
C MET A 76 16.70 -14.63 -3.94
N GLU A 77 17.26 -13.65 -4.65
CA GLU A 77 16.51 -12.58 -5.30
C GLU A 77 15.75 -13.09 -6.53
N PHE A 78 14.71 -12.35 -6.96
CA PHE A 78 13.81 -12.78 -8.03
C PHE A 78 14.53 -13.22 -9.32
N MET A 79 15.53 -12.45 -9.76
CA MET A 79 16.28 -12.76 -10.98
C MET A 79 17.16 -14.01 -10.83
N GLU A 80 17.69 -14.26 -9.63
CA GLU A 80 18.48 -15.44 -9.33
C GLU A 80 17.61 -16.68 -9.28
N ALA A 81 16.49 -16.63 -8.56
CA ALA A 81 15.52 -17.71 -8.49
C ALA A 81 14.91 -18.04 -9.86
N LYS A 82 14.65 -17.01 -10.67
CA LYS A 82 14.21 -17.16 -12.06
C LYS A 82 15.26 -17.90 -12.90
N ASN A 83 16.52 -17.49 -12.84
CA ASN A 83 17.59 -18.14 -13.59
C ASN A 83 17.83 -19.57 -13.11
N TRP A 84 17.79 -19.79 -11.80
CA TRP A 84 17.90 -21.11 -11.18
C TRP A 84 16.82 -22.07 -11.71
N LEU A 85 15.57 -21.59 -11.80
CA LEU A 85 14.46 -22.36 -12.35
C LEU A 85 14.63 -22.61 -13.85
N ILE A 86 15.07 -21.62 -14.63
CA ILE A 86 15.32 -21.78 -16.07
C ILE A 86 16.35 -22.88 -16.32
N ASP A 87 17.48 -22.82 -15.61
CA ASP A 87 18.59 -23.77 -15.78
C ASP A 87 18.19 -25.21 -15.41
N ARG A 88 17.24 -25.39 -14.48
CA ARG A 88 16.82 -26.71 -13.97
C ARG A 88 15.51 -27.24 -14.54
N SER A 89 14.66 -26.37 -15.09
CA SER A 89 13.39 -26.76 -15.75
C SER A 89 13.58 -27.14 -17.22
N GLY A 90 14.78 -26.98 -17.77
CA GLY A 90 15.10 -27.29 -19.17
C GLY A 90 14.53 -26.28 -20.17
N LEU A 91 14.04 -25.12 -19.70
CA LEU A 91 13.52 -24.05 -20.57
C LEU A 91 14.69 -23.30 -21.22
N TYR A 92 14.85 -23.42 -22.53
CA TYR A 92 15.97 -22.79 -23.26
C TYR A 92 15.81 -21.27 -23.36
N VAL A 93 16.78 -20.50 -22.87
CA VAL A 93 16.81 -19.03 -22.99
C VAL A 93 18.10 -18.60 -23.70
N ASP A 94 17.94 -17.83 -24.77
CA ASP A 94 19.03 -17.23 -25.53
C ASP A 94 19.79 -16.23 -24.65
N LYS A 95 21.06 -16.57 -24.34
CA LYS A 95 21.91 -15.86 -23.38
C LYS A 95 22.53 -14.57 -23.98
N SER A 96 22.25 -14.24 -25.24
CA SER A 96 22.87 -13.12 -25.97
C SER A 96 22.37 -11.71 -25.58
N LYS A 97 21.35 -11.57 -24.73
CA LYS A 97 20.81 -10.26 -24.29
C LYS A 97 21.17 -9.89 -22.84
N ARG A 98 22.45 -10.05 -22.44
CA ARG A 98 22.94 -9.60 -21.13
C ARG A 98 23.68 -8.26 -21.25
N SER A 99 23.13 -7.20 -20.65
CA SER A 99 23.90 -5.99 -20.35
C SER A 99 24.86 -6.27 -19.18
N PRO A 100 26.11 -5.78 -19.20
CA PRO A 100 27.10 -6.14 -18.18
C PRO A 100 26.82 -5.44 -16.85
N LEU A 101 26.67 -6.23 -15.78
CA LEU A 101 26.65 -5.75 -14.40
C LEU A 101 28.08 -5.53 -13.90
N ARG A 102 28.37 -4.29 -13.51
CA ARG A 102 29.62 -3.84 -12.90
C ARG A 102 29.71 -4.39 -11.46
N THR A 103 30.75 -5.16 -11.19
CA THR A 103 31.14 -5.66 -9.87
C THR A 103 31.57 -4.51 -8.95
N LYS A 104 30.91 -4.33 -7.80
CA LYS A 104 31.51 -3.67 -6.63
C LYS A 104 31.23 -4.49 -5.37
N ASN A 105 32.33 -4.78 -4.67
CA ASN A 105 32.43 -5.58 -3.46
C ASN A 105 31.56 -5.01 -2.32
N PHE A 106 30.64 -5.82 -1.80
CA PHE A 106 29.90 -5.50 -0.59
C PHE A 106 30.67 -5.97 0.65
N LYS A 107 31.10 -5.00 1.48
CA LYS A 107 31.34 -5.25 2.90
C LYS A 107 29.98 -5.40 3.58
N VAL A 108 29.88 -6.43 4.42
CA VAL A 108 28.77 -6.82 5.28
C VAL A 108 28.26 -5.61 6.09
N GLN A 109 27.02 -5.18 5.85
CA GLN A 109 26.23 -4.35 6.79
C GLN A 109 24.75 -4.74 6.70
N THR A 110 24.27 -5.36 7.78
CA THR A 110 22.93 -5.35 8.39
C THR A 110 21.70 -5.17 7.48
N HIS A 111 20.84 -6.19 7.49
CA HIS A 111 19.46 -6.20 6.99
C HIS A 111 18.73 -4.85 7.12
N SER A 112 18.69 -4.10 6.02
CA SER A 112 17.67 -3.09 5.77
C SER A 112 16.65 -3.68 4.82
N GLN A 113 15.43 -3.85 5.32
CA GLN A 113 14.22 -4.16 4.56
C GLN A 113 14.19 -3.34 3.27
N SER A 114 14.05 -4.03 2.15
CA SER A 114 13.98 -3.44 0.81
C SER A 114 12.89 -2.35 0.76
N PRO A 115 13.21 -1.13 0.31
CA PRO A 115 12.23 -0.06 0.21
C PRO A 115 11.29 -0.35 -0.97
N GLU A 116 10.03 -0.62 -0.67
CA GLU A 116 8.94 -0.68 -1.67
C GLU A 116 8.65 0.68 -2.36
N ASN A 117 9.53 1.66 -2.16
CA ASN A 117 9.53 2.96 -2.81
C ASN A 117 10.70 3.12 -3.80
N ALA A 118 11.25 2.02 -4.34
CA ALA A 118 12.10 2.10 -5.53
C ALA A 118 11.28 2.73 -6.66
N ALA A 119 11.58 4.01 -6.90
CA ALA A 119 10.95 4.97 -7.76
C ALA A 119 10.18 4.37 -8.96
N ILE A 120 8.85 4.53 -8.95
CA ILE A 120 8.08 4.67 -10.19
C ILE A 120 8.55 6.01 -10.78
N THR A 121 9.62 5.99 -11.56
CA THR A 121 10.22 7.21 -12.17
C THR A 121 9.37 7.72 -13.34
N ASP A 122 8.58 6.85 -13.96
CA ASP A 122 7.71 7.15 -15.11
C ASP A 122 6.23 6.94 -14.77
N GLU A 123 5.77 7.56 -13.68
CA GLU A 123 4.32 7.65 -13.45
C GLU A 123 3.75 8.69 -14.42
N THR A 124 2.72 8.34 -15.18
CA THR A 124 1.95 9.34 -15.92
C THR A 124 1.37 10.37 -14.95
N PRO A 125 1.07 11.62 -15.34
CA PRO A 125 0.37 12.54 -14.45
C PRO A 125 -1.02 12.03 -14.04
N PRO A 126 -1.56 12.42 -12.87
CA PRO A 126 -2.96 12.24 -12.53
C PRO A 126 -3.88 12.82 -13.62
N ASP A 127 -4.89 12.06 -14.03
CA ASP A 127 -5.83 12.52 -15.06
C ASP A 127 -6.98 13.28 -14.42
N GLN A 128 -6.89 14.62 -14.42
CA GLN A 128 -7.84 15.47 -13.71
C GLN A 128 -9.27 15.32 -14.20
N ASN A 129 -9.49 15.14 -15.50
CA ASN A 129 -10.87 15.01 -16.01
C ASN A 129 -11.48 13.69 -15.57
N VAL A 130 -10.72 12.59 -15.61
CA VAL A 130 -11.19 11.28 -15.13
C VAL A 130 -11.42 11.32 -13.62
N TYR A 131 -10.53 11.94 -12.85
CA TYR A 131 -10.63 11.99 -11.39
C TYR A 131 -11.76 12.89 -10.91
N LYS A 132 -11.94 14.07 -11.50
CA LYS A 132 -13.05 14.97 -11.19
C LYS A 132 -14.39 14.32 -11.55
N GLU A 133 -14.49 13.65 -12.69
CA GLU A 133 -15.70 12.92 -13.07
C GLU A 133 -15.99 11.75 -12.12
N LEU A 134 -14.98 10.96 -11.73
CA LEU A 134 -15.17 9.90 -10.74
C LEU A 134 -15.70 10.46 -9.43
N LEU A 135 -15.10 11.54 -8.92
CA LEU A 135 -15.51 12.15 -7.66
C LEU A 135 -16.94 12.69 -7.73
N ALA A 136 -17.31 13.33 -8.85
CA ALA A 136 -18.68 13.80 -9.10
C ALA A 136 -19.71 12.66 -9.11
N ARG A 137 -19.31 11.47 -9.57
CA ARG A 137 -20.12 10.24 -9.58
C ARG A 137 -20.06 9.45 -8.27
N ALA A 138 -19.28 9.90 -7.29
CA ALA A 138 -19.03 9.19 -6.05
C ALA A 138 -19.55 9.95 -4.81
N PRO A 139 -20.79 10.51 -4.80
CA PRO A 139 -21.31 11.16 -3.61
C PRO A 139 -21.38 10.16 -2.46
N LEU A 140 -21.09 10.63 -1.25
CA LEU A 140 -21.19 9.81 -0.05
C LEU A 140 -22.65 9.39 0.17
N ARG A 141 -22.91 8.08 0.23
CA ARG A 141 -24.26 7.57 0.51
C ARG A 141 -24.47 7.48 2.02
N GLU A 142 -25.73 7.33 2.43
CA GLU A 142 -26.12 7.26 3.85
C GLU A 142 -25.34 6.16 4.61
N THR A 143 -25.08 5.01 3.97
CA THR A 143 -24.30 3.92 4.56
C THR A 143 -22.88 4.35 4.88
N GLY A 144 -22.22 5.08 3.97
CA GLY A 144 -20.89 5.62 4.17
C GLY A 144 -20.86 6.72 5.23
N ALA A 145 -21.84 7.62 5.22
CA ALA A 145 -21.98 8.67 6.24
C ALA A 145 -22.14 8.08 7.65
N LYS A 146 -23.03 7.09 7.83
CA LYS A 146 -23.21 6.39 9.11
C LYS A 146 -21.94 5.67 9.55
N TYR A 147 -21.21 5.06 8.61
CA TYR A 147 -19.92 4.42 8.91
C TYR A 147 -18.89 5.43 9.43
N LEU A 148 -18.74 6.58 8.77
CA LEU A 148 -17.79 7.63 9.18
C LEU A 148 -18.22 8.31 10.50
N GLN A 149 -19.51 8.50 10.74
CA GLN A 149 -20.02 9.00 12.01
C GLN A 149 -19.73 8.03 13.17
N LYS A 150 -19.86 6.71 12.97
CA LYS A 150 -19.43 5.70 13.96
C LYS A 150 -17.92 5.72 14.23
N ARG A 151 -17.14 6.27 13.29
CA ARG A 151 -15.71 6.55 13.43
C ARG A 151 -15.42 7.91 14.07
N GLY A 152 -16.44 8.61 14.56
CA GLY A 152 -16.32 9.94 15.17
C GLY A 152 -16.15 11.08 14.16
N ILE A 153 -16.11 10.81 12.85
CA ILE A 153 -15.87 11.84 11.84
C ILE A 153 -17.18 12.59 11.56
N SER A 154 -17.16 13.89 11.83
CA SER A 154 -18.28 14.81 11.67
C SER A 154 -18.60 15.09 10.20
N LYS A 155 -19.83 15.54 9.95
CA LYS A 155 -20.28 15.95 8.60
C LYS A 155 -19.41 17.10 8.07
N GLN A 156 -19.02 18.03 8.93
CA GLN A 156 -18.18 19.17 8.57
C GLN A 156 -16.83 18.72 8.01
N ILE A 157 -16.20 17.72 8.64
CA ILE A 157 -14.94 17.15 8.16
C ILE A 157 -15.14 16.35 6.88
N ILE A 158 -16.22 15.56 6.79
CA ILE A 158 -16.58 14.82 5.57
C ILE A 158 -16.71 15.77 4.38
N ASP A 159 -17.48 16.85 4.54
CA ASP A 159 -17.74 17.83 3.49
C ASP A 159 -16.45 18.58 3.12
N ARG A 160 -15.68 19.04 4.11
CA ARG A 160 -14.41 19.77 3.91
C ARG A 160 -13.43 18.98 3.04
N PHE A 161 -13.32 17.68 3.29
CA PHE A 161 -12.36 16.80 2.61
C PHE A 161 -12.95 16.10 1.37
N LEU A 162 -14.18 16.45 0.98
CA LEU A 162 -14.88 15.91 -0.18
C LEU A 162 -14.91 14.37 -0.18
N ILE A 163 -15.11 13.77 1.01
CA ILE A 163 -15.10 12.31 1.16
C ILE A 163 -16.33 11.75 0.45
N GLY A 164 -16.10 10.81 -0.45
CA GLY A 164 -17.12 10.18 -1.27
C GLY A 164 -17.33 8.70 -0.94
N GLN A 165 -18.08 8.03 -1.80
CA GLN A 165 -18.25 6.58 -1.77
C GLN A 165 -18.15 6.02 -3.18
N MET A 166 -17.33 4.97 -3.34
CA MET A 166 -17.09 4.35 -4.64
C MET A 166 -18.41 3.93 -5.29
N PRO A 167 -18.66 4.35 -6.54
CA PRO A 167 -19.90 4.02 -7.21
C PRO A 167 -19.96 2.55 -7.63
N GLY A 168 -21.09 2.17 -8.21
CA GLY A 168 -21.30 0.82 -8.73
C GLY A 168 -20.52 0.57 -10.03
N PHE A 169 -20.74 -0.60 -10.60
CA PHE A 169 -20.10 -0.98 -11.86
C PHE A 169 -20.58 -0.11 -13.04
N THR A 170 -21.86 0.25 -13.07
CA THR A 170 -22.48 1.05 -14.13
C THR A 170 -21.81 2.40 -14.30
N GLU A 171 -21.58 3.13 -13.20
CA GLU A 171 -20.98 4.45 -13.28
C GLU A 171 -19.50 4.41 -13.69
N ILE A 172 -18.79 3.32 -13.38
CA ILE A 172 -17.43 3.10 -13.89
C ILE A 172 -17.45 2.74 -15.38
N GLN A 173 -18.46 2.00 -15.84
CA GLN A 173 -18.64 1.74 -17.27
C GLN A 173 -18.90 3.05 -18.04
N GLU A 174 -19.79 3.91 -17.54
CA GLU A 174 -20.05 5.23 -18.12
C GLU A 174 -18.79 6.12 -18.15
N LEU A 175 -17.94 6.02 -17.12
CA LEU A 175 -16.63 6.68 -17.11
C LEU A 175 -15.71 6.17 -18.22
N ILE A 176 -15.69 4.85 -18.46
CA ILE A 176 -14.94 4.21 -19.54
C ILE A 176 -15.48 4.62 -20.91
N GLU A 177 -16.79 4.66 -21.08
CA GLU A 177 -17.44 5.09 -22.32
C GLU A 177 -17.12 6.57 -22.63
N LYS A 178 -17.10 7.43 -21.61
CA LYS A 178 -16.80 8.86 -21.76
C LYS A 178 -15.34 9.15 -22.10
N PHE A 179 -14.39 8.46 -21.48
CA PHE A 179 -12.96 8.80 -21.56
C PHE A 179 -12.11 7.80 -22.34
N GLY A 180 -12.65 6.65 -22.68
CA GLY A 180 -11.93 5.53 -23.27
C GLY A 180 -11.26 4.63 -22.22
N PHE A 181 -11.26 3.33 -22.50
CA PHE A 181 -10.72 2.30 -21.60
C PHE A 181 -9.26 2.56 -21.19
N ASP A 182 -8.38 2.83 -22.16
CA ASP A 182 -6.94 2.99 -21.91
C ASP A 182 -6.65 4.19 -21.00
N ARG A 183 -7.39 5.27 -21.17
CA ARG A 183 -7.27 6.47 -20.34
C ARG A 183 -7.69 6.19 -18.89
N VAL A 184 -8.81 5.49 -18.70
CA VAL A 184 -9.29 5.09 -17.36
C VAL A 184 -8.39 4.02 -16.71
N GLN A 185 -7.79 3.12 -17.49
CA GLN A 185 -6.82 2.16 -16.97
C GLN A 185 -5.52 2.85 -16.55
N THR A 186 -5.01 3.76 -17.39
CA THR A 186 -3.78 4.54 -17.14
C THR A 186 -3.96 5.50 -15.96
N SER A 187 -5.18 5.99 -15.70
CA SER A 187 -5.49 6.76 -14.49
C SER A 187 -5.34 5.95 -13.19
N GLY A 188 -5.21 4.62 -13.29
CA GLY A 188 -4.98 3.72 -12.17
C GLY A 188 -6.25 3.20 -11.50
N LEU A 189 -7.44 3.50 -12.06
CA LEU A 189 -8.73 3.07 -11.53
C LEU A 189 -9.07 1.61 -11.81
N LEU A 190 -8.42 1.01 -12.80
CA LEU A 190 -8.65 -0.38 -13.21
C LEU A 190 -7.44 -1.27 -12.88
N THR A 191 -7.70 -2.56 -12.69
CA THR A 191 -6.62 -3.55 -12.55
C THR A 191 -5.82 -3.72 -13.85
N LYS A 192 -4.61 -4.26 -13.75
CA LYS A 192 -3.75 -4.57 -14.91
C LYS A 192 -4.36 -5.61 -15.84
N GLN A 193 -5.22 -6.47 -15.31
CA GLN A 193 -5.86 -7.56 -16.05
C GLN A 193 -7.17 -7.14 -16.73
N SER A 194 -7.60 -5.89 -16.52
CA SER A 194 -8.77 -5.35 -17.19
C SER A 194 -8.54 -5.28 -18.70
N THR A 195 -9.61 -5.52 -19.47
CA THR A 195 -9.69 -5.30 -20.92
C THR A 195 -10.91 -4.45 -21.25
N PRO A 196 -11.01 -3.86 -22.46
CA PRO A 196 -12.22 -3.14 -22.88
C PRO A 196 -13.52 -3.94 -22.73
N SER A 197 -13.47 -5.25 -22.97
CA SER A 197 -14.62 -6.16 -22.85
C SER A 197 -14.86 -6.70 -21.43
N ARG A 198 -13.86 -6.61 -20.54
CA ARG A 198 -13.96 -7.12 -19.17
C ARG A 198 -13.03 -6.32 -18.25
N PHE A 199 -13.58 -5.30 -17.63
CA PHE A 199 -12.84 -4.49 -16.68
C PHE A 199 -13.11 -4.88 -15.23
N ARG A 200 -12.13 -4.60 -14.37
CA ARG A 200 -12.24 -4.73 -12.91
C ARG A 200 -11.74 -3.45 -12.25
N PRO A 201 -12.60 -2.71 -11.52
CA PRO A 201 -12.18 -1.58 -10.70
C PRO A 201 -11.19 -2.02 -9.61
N ILE A 202 -10.14 -1.22 -9.37
CA ILE A 202 -9.14 -1.51 -8.32
C ILE A 202 -9.66 -1.20 -6.92
N LEU A 203 -10.49 -0.15 -6.83
CA LEU A 203 -11.15 0.33 -5.62
C LEU A 203 -12.50 -0.41 -5.48
N PRO A 204 -12.80 -1.03 -4.33
CA PRO A 204 -14.02 -1.82 -4.17
C PRO A 204 -15.28 -0.95 -4.26
N GLN A 205 -16.35 -1.51 -4.83
CA GLN A 205 -17.65 -0.85 -4.87
C GLN A 205 -18.15 -0.57 -3.45
N ALA A 206 -18.89 0.54 -3.28
CA ALA A 206 -19.42 1.00 -2.00
C ALA A 206 -18.38 1.28 -0.89
N ALA A 207 -17.08 1.15 -1.15
CA ALA A 207 -16.03 1.58 -0.23
C ALA A 207 -16.06 3.10 -0.05
N ILE A 208 -15.67 3.59 1.13
CA ILE A 208 -15.42 5.02 1.33
C ILE A 208 -14.29 5.45 0.40
N LEU A 209 -14.45 6.57 -0.28
CA LEU A 209 -13.47 7.13 -1.22
C LEU A 209 -12.86 8.40 -0.62
N PHE A 210 -11.53 8.40 -0.45
CA PHE A 210 -10.76 9.53 0.04
C PHE A 210 -9.97 10.14 -1.14
N PRO A 211 -10.38 11.31 -1.66
CA PRO A 211 -9.58 12.06 -2.62
C PRO A 211 -8.37 12.71 -1.94
N TYR A 212 -7.23 12.69 -2.60
CA TYR A 212 -6.02 13.39 -2.15
C TYR A 212 -5.83 14.60 -3.06
N PHE A 213 -5.68 15.77 -2.45
CA PHE A 213 -5.51 17.03 -3.15
C PHE A 213 -4.09 17.56 -3.02
N GLU A 214 -3.62 18.22 -4.07
CA GLU A 214 -2.46 19.11 -4.02
C GLU A 214 -2.73 20.31 -4.93
N GLY A 215 -2.63 21.53 -4.39
CA GLY A 215 -2.92 22.76 -5.14
C GLY A 215 -4.35 22.84 -5.68
N GLY A 216 -5.31 22.18 -5.03
CA GLY A 216 -6.71 22.12 -5.46
C GLY A 216 -7.03 21.07 -6.53
N GLU A 217 -6.02 20.36 -7.06
CA GLU A 217 -6.20 19.28 -8.03
C GLU A 217 -6.15 17.90 -7.37
N ILE A 218 -6.88 16.93 -7.91
CA ILE A 218 -6.92 15.57 -7.34
C ILE A 218 -5.69 14.81 -7.82
N THR A 219 -4.83 14.37 -6.91
CA THR A 219 -3.57 13.68 -7.26
C THR A 219 -3.61 12.18 -6.97
N TYR A 220 -4.55 11.71 -6.16
CA TYR A 220 -4.67 10.31 -5.77
C TYR A 220 -6.05 9.97 -5.21
N PHE A 221 -6.35 8.68 -5.14
CA PHE A 221 -7.46 8.14 -4.37
C PHE A 221 -7.00 6.99 -3.50
N GLN A 222 -7.55 6.94 -2.29
CA GLN A 222 -7.54 5.75 -1.47
C GLN A 222 -8.98 5.37 -1.15
N SER A 223 -9.26 4.08 -1.02
CA SER A 223 -10.57 3.61 -0.60
C SER A 223 -10.47 2.71 0.61
N ARG A 224 -11.53 2.72 1.42
CA ARG A 224 -11.68 1.84 2.58
C ARG A 224 -12.98 1.06 2.53
N SER A 225 -12.89 -0.26 2.64
CA SER A 225 -14.05 -1.12 2.89
C SER A 225 -14.70 -0.75 4.21
N MET A 226 -16.04 -0.66 4.22
CA MET A 226 -16.82 -0.45 5.44
C MET A 226 -16.94 -1.73 6.29
N ASN A 227 -16.51 -2.89 5.76
CA ASN A 227 -16.46 -4.13 6.51
C ASN A 227 -15.13 -4.25 7.27
N ASP A 228 -15.16 -3.94 8.57
CA ASP A 228 -13.98 -3.97 9.43
C ASP A 228 -13.49 -5.37 9.82
N SER A 229 -14.23 -6.44 9.47
CA SER A 229 -13.79 -7.82 9.72
C SER A 229 -12.63 -8.25 8.81
N ASP A 230 -12.55 -7.72 7.57
CA ASP A 230 -11.45 -8.00 6.64
C ASP A 230 -10.30 -7.02 6.86
N LYS A 231 -9.53 -7.24 7.93
CA LYS A 231 -8.40 -6.38 8.29
C LYS A 231 -7.33 -6.29 7.19
N LYS A 232 -7.12 -7.34 6.38
CA LYS A 232 -6.05 -7.40 5.38
C LYS A 232 -6.41 -6.63 4.10
N ASN A 233 -7.67 -6.65 3.66
CA ASN A 233 -8.09 -5.98 2.41
C ASN A 233 -8.90 -4.70 2.62
N ARG A 234 -9.02 -4.21 3.86
CA ARG A 234 -9.81 -3.02 4.17
C ARG A 234 -9.37 -1.77 3.43
N TRP A 235 -8.09 -1.62 3.08
CA TRP A 235 -7.55 -0.46 2.37
C TRP A 235 -7.13 -0.82 0.95
N ARG A 236 -7.53 -0.01 -0.04
CA ARG A 236 -7.15 -0.17 -1.45
C ARG A 236 -6.70 1.16 -2.02
N ASN A 237 -5.62 1.11 -2.78
CA ASN A 237 -4.97 2.26 -3.38
C ASN A 237 -5.04 2.16 -4.91
N LEU A 238 -4.82 3.28 -5.61
CA LEU A 238 -4.70 3.27 -7.07
C LEU A 238 -3.52 2.41 -7.53
N ASN A 239 -3.70 1.76 -8.68
CA ASN A 239 -2.70 0.90 -9.28
C ASN A 239 -1.69 1.72 -10.09
N HIS A 240 -0.40 1.35 -10.06
CA HIS A 240 0.70 2.05 -10.76
C HIS A 240 0.89 3.53 -10.42
N ARG A 241 0.27 4.00 -9.34
CA ARG A 241 0.36 5.38 -8.88
C ARG A 241 1.19 5.43 -7.62
N ARG A 242 2.16 6.35 -7.55
CA ARG A 242 2.93 6.57 -6.32
C ARG A 242 1.97 7.05 -5.25
N LYS A 243 2.04 6.41 -4.07
CA LYS A 243 1.29 6.83 -2.89
C LYS A 243 1.59 8.29 -2.56
N ARG A 244 0.54 9.10 -2.36
CA ARG A 244 0.63 10.51 -1.97
C ARG A 244 0.43 10.67 -0.47
N ILE A 245 0.80 11.83 0.06
CA ILE A 245 0.51 12.23 1.43
C ILE A 245 -0.86 12.89 1.46
N TYR A 246 -1.71 12.47 2.40
CA TYR A 246 -3.04 13.05 2.55
C TYR A 246 -2.95 14.45 3.14
N ASN A 247 -3.80 15.37 2.65
CA ASN A 247 -3.88 16.76 3.11
C ASN A 247 -2.56 17.55 3.02
N VAL A 248 -1.71 17.26 2.02
CA VAL A 248 -0.35 17.83 1.92
C VAL A 248 -0.31 19.36 1.82
N ASP A 249 -1.37 19.99 1.31
CA ASP A 249 -1.44 21.45 1.13
C ASP A 249 -1.31 22.23 2.45
N VAL A 250 -1.67 21.64 3.60
CA VAL A 250 -1.51 22.28 4.92
C VAL A 250 -0.05 22.60 5.25
N LEU A 251 0.90 21.88 4.64
CA LEU A 251 2.31 22.14 4.82
C LEU A 251 2.71 23.50 4.23
N ARG A 252 2.03 23.95 3.16
CA ARG A 252 2.33 25.21 2.46
C ARG A 252 1.50 26.40 2.96
N ASP A 253 0.46 26.15 3.76
CA ASP A 253 -0.38 27.22 4.31
C ASP A 253 0.36 27.97 5.44
N SER A 254 0.70 29.23 5.21
CA SER A 254 1.43 30.07 6.17
C SER A 254 0.62 30.43 7.42
N ARG A 255 -0.72 30.30 7.37
CA ARG A 255 -1.60 30.57 8.52
C ARG A 255 -1.56 29.44 9.55
N ILE A 256 -1.11 28.25 9.13
CA ILE A 256 -1.02 27.07 10.00
C ILE A 256 0.35 27.04 10.67
N SER A 257 0.40 27.35 11.96
CA SER A 257 1.65 27.36 12.75
C SER A 257 2.00 26.00 13.37
N ARG A 258 1.02 25.08 13.47
CA ARG A 258 1.19 23.72 14.01
C ARG A 258 0.57 22.70 13.06
N VAL A 259 1.29 21.63 12.77
CA VAL A 259 0.83 20.52 11.91
C VAL A 259 1.11 19.18 12.57
N ALA A 260 0.15 18.26 12.52
CA ALA A 260 0.35 16.88 12.93
C ALA A 260 0.75 15.96 11.77
N ILE A 261 1.56 14.94 12.06
CA ILE A 261 1.89 13.86 11.13
C ILE A 261 1.30 12.56 11.66
N CYS A 262 0.39 11.98 10.88
CA CYS A 262 -0.39 10.81 11.24
C CYS A 262 -0.12 9.58 10.36
N GLU A 263 -0.46 8.40 10.86
CA GLU A 263 -0.23 7.12 10.16
C GLU A 263 -1.11 6.95 8.91
N GLY A 264 -2.35 7.43 8.96
CA GLY A 264 -3.31 7.30 7.86
C GLY A 264 -4.30 8.45 7.73
N VAL A 265 -5.19 8.31 6.74
CA VAL A 265 -6.21 9.32 6.43
C VAL A 265 -7.22 9.51 7.56
N LEU A 266 -7.66 8.44 8.23
CA LEU A 266 -8.62 8.57 9.34
C LEU A 266 -8.04 9.34 10.52
N ASP A 267 -6.76 9.15 10.80
CA ASP A 267 -6.05 9.83 11.87
C ASP A 267 -5.86 11.31 11.55
N ALA A 268 -5.50 11.63 10.30
CA ALA A 268 -5.40 13.00 9.83
C ALA A 268 -6.74 13.74 9.91
N LEU A 269 -7.84 13.08 9.51
CA LEU A 269 -9.20 13.61 9.66
C LEU A 269 -9.56 13.84 11.13
N SER A 270 -9.23 12.88 12.00
CA SER A 270 -9.52 12.96 13.44
C SER A 270 -8.73 14.09 14.11
N SER A 271 -7.44 14.20 13.82
CA SER A 271 -6.60 15.29 14.32
C SER A 271 -7.11 16.65 13.87
N THR A 272 -7.46 16.77 12.59
CA THR A 272 -8.01 18.02 12.03
C THR A 272 -9.32 18.40 12.72
N GLN A 273 -10.17 17.41 13.00
CA GLN A 273 -11.41 17.63 13.76
C GLN A 273 -11.17 18.13 15.18
N LEU A 274 -10.12 17.63 15.83
CA LEU A 274 -9.69 18.04 17.17
C LEU A 274 -8.92 19.37 17.18
N GLY A 275 -8.92 20.10 16.06
CA GLY A 275 -8.35 21.45 15.96
C GLY A 275 -6.87 21.49 15.58
N CYS A 276 -6.25 20.38 15.19
CA CYS A 276 -4.88 20.35 14.70
C CYS A 276 -4.82 19.80 13.28
N GLU A 277 -4.57 20.69 12.31
CA GLU A 277 -4.35 20.32 10.91
C GLU A 277 -3.29 19.23 10.80
N ALA A 278 -3.57 18.20 10.00
CA ALA A 278 -2.73 17.03 9.96
C ALA A 278 -2.55 16.49 8.54
N ILE A 279 -1.38 15.91 8.30
CA ILE A 279 -1.10 15.09 7.12
C ILE A 279 -1.18 13.60 7.47
N GLY A 280 -1.59 12.79 6.51
CA GLY A 280 -1.71 11.33 6.67
C GLY A 280 -0.78 10.58 5.73
N PHE A 281 0.03 9.66 6.27
CA PHE A 281 0.85 8.78 5.46
C PHE A 281 0.06 7.61 4.86
N ILE A 282 0.66 6.94 3.86
CA ILE A 282 0.14 5.65 3.37
C ILE A 282 1.22 4.59 3.58
N GLY A 283 1.08 3.84 4.68
CA GLY A 283 1.97 2.75 5.04
C GLY A 283 3.30 3.19 5.66
N VAL A 284 4.05 2.22 6.17
CA VAL A 284 5.24 2.43 7.01
C VAL A 284 6.45 3.01 6.28
N SER A 285 6.53 2.83 4.96
CA SER A 285 7.66 3.31 4.13
C SER A 285 7.50 4.76 3.66
N ALA A 286 6.35 5.39 3.93
CA ALA A 286 6.10 6.78 3.55
C ALA A 286 7.07 7.71 4.27
N ARG A 287 7.60 8.68 3.52
CA ARG A 287 8.54 9.71 3.96
C ARG A 287 8.16 11.04 3.33
N LEU A 288 8.46 12.12 4.03
CA LEU A 288 8.42 13.46 3.47
C LEU A 288 9.60 13.65 2.52
N SER A 289 9.32 14.25 1.37
CA SER A 289 10.31 14.77 0.43
C SER A 289 11.00 16.02 1.00
N GLU A 290 12.13 16.41 0.40
CA GLU A 290 12.87 17.61 0.85
C GLU A 290 12.04 18.90 0.73
N SER A 291 11.17 19.00 -0.28
CA SER A 291 10.28 20.16 -0.44
C SER A 291 9.22 20.19 0.67
N GLU A 292 8.61 19.05 1.00
CA GLU A 292 7.65 18.94 2.11
C GLU A 292 8.32 19.21 3.47
N MET A 293 9.54 18.71 3.69
CA MET A 293 10.35 19.05 4.86
C MET A 293 10.62 20.57 4.92
N THR A 294 10.95 21.18 3.79
CA THR A 294 11.20 22.63 3.73
C THR A 294 9.95 23.42 4.08
N SER A 295 8.77 22.99 3.61
CA SER A 295 7.48 23.62 3.95
C SER A 295 7.13 23.55 5.45
N LEU A 296 7.68 22.58 6.19
CA LEU A 296 7.49 22.47 7.63
C LEU A 296 8.39 23.39 8.47
N ARG A 297 9.39 24.05 7.87
CA ARG A 297 10.27 24.96 8.61
C ARG A 297 9.48 26.11 9.22
N GLY A 298 9.75 26.39 10.50
CA GLY A 298 9.05 27.43 11.26
C GLY A 298 7.68 27.01 11.81
N LYS A 299 7.20 25.79 11.50
CA LYS A 299 5.99 25.21 12.10
C LYS A 299 6.35 24.31 13.28
N GLN A 300 5.46 24.21 14.26
CA GLN A 300 5.53 23.18 15.29
C GLN A 300 4.96 21.88 14.72
N VAL A 301 5.71 20.78 14.82
CA VAL A 301 5.25 19.47 14.34
C VAL A 301 4.88 18.56 15.49
N ASP A 302 3.65 18.05 15.47
CA ASP A 302 3.21 17.00 16.39
C ASP A 302 3.22 15.64 15.66
N ILE A 303 3.87 14.63 16.23
CA ILE A 303 3.90 13.28 15.68
C ILE A 303 2.79 12.48 16.38
N LEU A 304 1.77 12.09 15.62
CA LEU A 304 0.57 11.36 16.03
C LEU A 304 0.46 10.05 15.25
N LEU A 305 1.47 9.20 15.39
CA LEU A 305 1.43 7.81 14.91
C LEU A 305 0.80 6.91 15.96
N ASP A 306 0.43 5.69 15.57
CA ASP A 306 -0.16 4.68 16.45
C ASP A 306 0.63 4.56 17.77
N TRP A 307 -0.09 4.45 18.88
CA TRP A 307 0.47 4.30 20.22
C TRP A 307 0.83 2.84 20.51
N ASP A 308 1.66 2.28 19.64
CA ASP A 308 2.26 0.97 19.78
C ASP A 308 3.78 1.02 19.56
N ASP A 309 4.46 -0.12 19.77
CA ASP A 309 5.92 -0.20 19.62
C ASP A 309 6.42 0.16 18.21
N ALA A 310 5.61 -0.10 17.17
CA ALA A 310 5.97 0.19 15.79
C ALA A 310 5.89 1.70 15.52
N GLY A 311 4.81 2.33 15.97
CA GLY A 311 4.60 3.76 15.92
C GLY A 311 5.66 4.53 16.72
N GLU A 312 6.08 4.04 17.89
CA GLU A 312 7.19 4.63 18.67
C GLU A 312 8.53 4.61 17.93
N LYS A 313 8.90 3.46 17.36
CA LYS A 313 10.12 3.35 16.55
C LYS A 313 10.06 4.29 15.35
N ARG A 314 8.92 4.36 14.67
CA ARG A 314 8.72 5.22 13.50
C ARG A 314 8.75 6.70 13.87
N ALA A 315 8.14 7.10 14.98
CA ALA A 315 8.18 8.47 15.47
C ALA A 315 9.60 8.91 15.83
N ALA A 316 10.38 8.04 16.47
CA ALA A 316 11.78 8.32 16.79
C ALA A 316 12.62 8.55 15.51
N ALA A 317 12.43 7.72 14.49
CA ALA A 317 13.09 7.88 13.20
C ALA A 317 12.67 9.18 12.49
N LEU A 318 11.36 9.45 12.42
CA LEU A 318 10.82 10.67 11.82
C LEU A 318 11.31 11.94 12.52
N ARG A 319 11.35 11.93 13.86
CA ARG A 319 11.89 13.04 14.65
C ARG A 319 13.35 13.31 14.33
N LYS A 320 14.17 12.26 14.14
CA LYS A 320 15.57 12.39 13.74
C LYS A 320 15.69 13.01 12.34
N ASP A 321 14.85 12.59 11.41
CA ASP A 321 14.84 13.15 10.05
C ASP A 321 14.39 14.61 10.06
N LEU A 322 13.32 14.97 10.78
CA LEU A 322 12.87 16.36 10.94
C LEU A 322 13.96 17.25 11.58
N ALA A 323 14.65 16.75 12.61
CA ALA A 323 15.72 17.47 13.28
C ALA A 323 16.89 17.82 12.33
N ARG A 324 17.22 16.94 11.37
CA ARG A 324 18.25 17.22 10.34
C ARG A 324 17.87 18.40 9.44
N PHE A 325 16.58 18.71 9.31
CA PHE A 325 16.07 19.85 8.56
C PHE A 325 15.80 21.09 9.44
N GLY A 326 16.14 21.03 10.73
CA GLY A 326 15.94 22.13 11.69
C GLY A 326 14.48 22.27 12.16
N ILE A 327 13.68 21.21 12.07
CA ILE A 327 12.25 21.24 12.41
C ILE A 327 12.05 20.66 13.80
N ALA A 328 11.45 21.45 14.69
CA ALA A 328 11.08 21.00 16.03
C ALA A 328 9.84 20.10 15.96
N ALA A 329 9.98 18.85 16.43
CA ALA A 329 8.91 17.86 16.41
C ALA A 329 8.72 17.19 17.77
N THR A 330 7.46 17.08 18.21
CA THR A 330 7.06 16.50 19.50
C THR A 330 6.27 15.22 19.26
N ARG A 331 6.70 14.09 19.83
CA ARG A 331 5.85 12.89 19.89
C ARG A 331 4.78 13.09 20.95
N LYS A 332 3.51 12.99 20.55
CA LYS A 332 2.38 13.00 21.49
C LYS A 332 2.22 11.61 22.11
N THR A 333 2.23 11.57 23.44
CA THR A 333 2.13 10.34 24.23
C THR A 333 0.72 9.78 24.20
N ALA A 334 0.61 8.47 24.41
CA ALA A 334 -0.68 7.81 24.55
C ALA A 334 -1.52 8.42 25.68
N PRO A 335 -2.85 8.57 25.49
CA PRO A 335 -3.74 9.02 26.54
C PRO A 335 -3.92 7.92 27.59
N ARG A 336 -4.36 8.31 28.81
CA ARG A 336 -4.68 7.34 29.87
C ARG A 336 -5.91 6.47 29.54
N SER A 337 -6.69 6.84 28.55
CA SER A 337 -7.93 6.15 28.17
C SER A 337 -7.70 4.76 27.56
N GLY A 338 -6.48 4.46 27.11
CA GLY A 338 -6.15 3.19 26.46
C GLY A 338 -6.44 3.18 24.95
N ALA A 339 -6.77 4.33 24.36
CA ALA A 339 -6.87 4.50 22.91
C ALA A 339 -5.56 4.07 22.24
N LYS A 340 -5.69 3.48 21.04
CA LYS A 340 -4.56 2.93 20.27
C LYS A 340 -4.03 3.90 19.22
N ASP A 341 -4.91 4.76 18.72
CA ASP A 341 -4.61 5.80 17.75
C ASP A 341 -5.54 7.01 18.01
N ILE A 342 -5.30 8.11 17.28
CA ILE A 342 -6.07 9.34 17.44
C ILE A 342 -7.53 9.19 16.97
N ASN A 343 -7.85 8.24 16.08
CA ASN A 343 -9.23 7.98 15.68
C ASN A 343 -10.00 7.27 16.81
N ASP A 344 -9.39 6.30 17.48
CA ASP A 344 -9.95 5.67 18.68
C ASP A 344 -10.12 6.71 19.80
N TYR A 345 -9.15 7.60 20.00
CA TYR A 345 -9.25 8.70 20.97
C TYR A 345 -10.43 9.64 20.68
N LEU A 346 -10.63 10.02 19.41
CA LEU A 346 -11.79 10.81 19.01
C LEU A 346 -13.12 10.07 19.26
N ARG A 347 -13.16 8.76 18.98
CA ARG A 347 -14.36 7.91 19.17
C ARG A 347 -14.74 7.74 20.64
N GLU A 348 -13.79 7.86 21.55
CA GLU A 348 -14.03 7.89 23.00
C GLU A 348 -14.66 9.20 23.49
N GLY A 349 -14.83 10.20 22.61
CA GLY A 349 -15.55 11.46 22.90
C GLY A 349 -14.66 12.63 23.32
N HIS A 350 -13.35 12.51 23.15
CA HIS A 350 -12.41 13.60 23.43
C HIS A 350 -12.54 14.74 22.42
N VAL A 351 -12.24 15.97 22.86
CA VAL A 351 -12.48 17.21 22.08
C VAL A 351 -11.22 18.01 21.74
N SER A 352 -10.03 17.61 22.25
CA SER A 352 -8.75 18.25 21.93
C SER A 352 -7.58 17.27 22.12
N ILE A 353 -6.44 17.55 21.47
CA ILE A 353 -5.19 16.73 21.48
C ILE A 353 -4.19 17.21 22.54
#